data_AF-A0A9W9IG88-F1
#
_entry.id   AF-A0A9W9IG88-F1
#
_cell.length_a   1.000
_cell.length_b   1.000
_cell.length_c   1.000
_cell.angle_alpha   90.00
_cell.angle_beta   90.00
_cell.angle_gamma   90.00
#
_symmetry.space_group_name_H-M   'P 1'
#
loop_
_entity.id
_entity.type
_entity.pdbx_description
1 polymer ?
#
loop_
_entity_poly.entity_id
_entity_poly.type
_entity_poly.pdbx_seq_one_letter_code
_entity_poly.pdbx_strand_id
1 'polypeptide(L)'
;MSSIITAVKDLISSMFEVVFSVFRVAFDTASGLVTAAVNFFIGTLKMALHTAANTLKAAGGVGKFIASNIVVIALIAGGIYAYLQYQGRQGRPAKVGNKKLN
;
A
#
# COMPACT_ATOMS: atom_id res chain seq x y z
N MET A 1 -71.46 1.02 16.69
CA MET A 1 -70.78 2.34 16.68
C MET A 1 -69.26 2.26 16.77
N SER A 2 -68.68 1.31 17.52
CA SER A 2 -67.21 1.12 17.60
C SER A 2 -66.53 0.83 16.25
N SER A 3 -67.14 0.01 15.38
CA SER A 3 -66.54 -0.36 14.08
C SER A 3 -66.35 0.80 13.10
N ILE A 4 -67.21 1.82 13.14
CA ILE A 4 -67.12 2.99 12.24
C ILE A 4 -65.97 3.89 12.69
N ILE A 5 -65.83 4.10 13.99
CA ILE A 5 -64.76 4.92 14.57
C ILE A 5 -63.39 4.27 14.30
N THR A 6 -63.28 2.94 14.42
CA THR A 6 -62.07 2.20 14.07
C THR A 6 -61.74 2.33 12.58
N ALA A 7 -62.72 2.11 11.69
CA ALA A 7 -62.50 2.22 10.25
C ALA A 7 -62.05 3.62 9.81
N VAL A 8 -62.61 4.68 10.41
CA VAL A 8 -62.18 6.06 10.14
C VAL A 8 -60.75 6.31 10.64
N LYS A 9 -60.39 5.78 11.82
CA LYS A 9 -59.02 5.89 12.35
C LYS A 9 -58.00 5.17 11.46
N ASP A 10 -58.34 3.98 10.99
CA ASP A 10 -57.47 3.19 10.11
C ASP A 10 -57.31 3.86 8.74
N LEU A 11 -58.39 4.45 8.21
CA LEU A 11 -58.33 5.23 6.97
C LEU A 11 -57.40 6.44 7.11
N ILE A 12 -57.56 7.22 8.18
CA ILE A 12 -56.70 8.39 8.45
C ILE A 12 -55.25 7.95 8.65
N SER A 13 -55.01 6.87 9.40
CA SER A 13 -53.67 6.33 9.61
C SER A 13 -52.99 5.91 8.30
N SER A 14 -53.73 5.20 7.44
CA SER A 14 -53.22 4.78 6.13
C SER A 14 -52.87 5.96 5.23
N MET A 15 -53.70 7.02 5.23
CA MET A 15 -53.41 8.24 4.48
C MET A 15 -52.11 8.92 4.97
N PHE A 16 -51.92 9.04 6.28
CA PHE A 16 -50.69 9.58 6.84
C PHE A 16 -49.47 8.68 6.58
N GLU A 17 -49.65 7.36 6.65
CA GLU A 17 -48.58 6.39 6.41
C GLU A 17 -48.06 6.47 4.97
N VAL A 18 -48.95 6.61 3.97
CA VAL A 18 -48.54 6.82 2.58
C VAL A 18 -47.73 8.12 2.43
N VAL A 19 -48.19 9.21 3.03
CA VAL A 19 -47.46 10.49 2.99
C VAL A 19 -46.08 10.36 3.63
N PHE A 20 -45.99 9.79 4.82
CA PHE A 20 -44.70 9.57 5.50
C PHE A 20 -43.81 8.57 4.76
N SER A 21 -44.38 7.56 4.10
CA SER A 21 -43.62 6.60 3.30
C SER A 21 -42.91 7.30 2.14
N VAL A 22 -43.57 8.24 1.46
CA VAL A 22 -42.93 9.02 0.38
C VAL A 22 -41.77 9.84 0.91
N PHE A 23 -41.93 10.50 2.07
CA PHE A 23 -40.84 11.25 2.70
C PHE A 23 -39.69 10.35 3.14
N ARG A 24 -39.96 9.17 3.69
CA ARG A 24 -38.93 8.19 4.06
C ARG A 24 -38.13 7.74 2.85
N VAL A 25 -38.82 7.34 1.77
CA VAL A 25 -38.16 6.92 0.51
C VAL A 25 -37.31 8.06 -0.06
N ALA A 26 -37.81 9.30 -0.04
CA ALA A 26 -37.06 10.46 -0.49
C ALA A 26 -35.79 10.69 0.35
N PHE A 27 -35.90 10.59 1.68
CA PHE A 27 -34.76 10.75 2.59
C PHE A 27 -33.74 9.61 2.47
N ASP A 28 -34.21 8.37 2.36
CA ASP A 28 -33.35 7.20 2.14
C ASP A 28 -32.60 7.30 0.81
N THR A 29 -33.27 7.80 -0.24
CA THR A 29 -32.63 8.04 -1.53
C THR A 29 -31.59 9.16 -1.44
N ALA A 30 -31.93 10.29 -0.80
CA ALA A 30 -31.02 11.41 -0.65
C ALA A 30 -29.79 11.06 0.19
N SER A 31 -29.99 10.38 1.33
CA SER A 31 -28.90 9.89 2.17
C SER A 31 -28.04 8.87 1.44
N GLY A 32 -28.66 7.95 0.68
CA GLY A 32 -27.96 7.01 -0.19
C GLY A 32 -27.07 7.70 -1.23
N LEU A 33 -27.55 8.77 -1.87
CA LEU A 33 -26.77 9.57 -2.82
C LEU A 33 -25.59 10.27 -2.16
N VAL A 34 -25.79 10.85 -0.97
CA VAL A 34 -24.69 11.48 -0.21
C VAL A 34 -23.64 10.44 0.18
N THR A 35 -24.06 9.27 0.69
CA THR A 35 -23.14 8.18 1.02
C THR A 35 -22.41 7.67 -0.21
N ALA A 36 -23.09 7.53 -1.34
CA ALA A 36 -22.48 7.13 -2.61
C ALA A 36 -21.43 8.15 -3.07
N ALA A 37 -21.74 9.45 -3.01
CA ALA A 37 -20.80 10.51 -3.35
C ALA A 37 -19.56 10.48 -2.44
N VAL A 38 -19.75 10.40 -1.12
CA VAL A 38 -18.65 10.31 -0.15
C VAL A 38 -17.79 9.07 -0.41
N ASN A 39 -18.40 7.91 -0.62
CA ASN A 39 -17.68 6.66 -0.91
C ASN A 39 -16.94 6.73 -2.24
N PHE A 40 -17.49 7.38 -3.25
CA PHE A 40 -16.84 7.61 -4.52
C PHE A 40 -15.57 8.46 -4.35
N PHE A 41 -15.65 9.58 -3.63
CA PHE A 41 -14.49 10.44 -3.36
C PHE A 41 -13.42 9.72 -2.53
N ILE A 42 -13.82 9.07 -1.43
CA ILE A 42 -12.88 8.32 -0.57
C ILE A 42 -12.24 7.17 -1.36
N GLY A 43 -13.03 6.43 -2.13
CA GLY A 43 -12.55 5.33 -2.97
C GLY A 43 -11.56 5.79 -4.01
N THR A 44 -11.87 6.88 -4.72
CA THR A 44 -11.00 7.47 -5.75
C THR A 44 -9.67 7.94 -5.15
N LEU A 45 -9.71 8.68 -4.04
CA LEU A 45 -8.50 9.15 -3.36
C LEU A 45 -7.66 8.00 -2.83
N LYS A 46 -8.29 6.98 -2.21
CA LYS A 46 -7.57 5.77 -1.76
C LYS A 46 -6.91 5.05 -2.93
N MET A 47 -7.61 4.89 -4.04
CA MET A 47 -7.05 4.26 -5.24
C MET A 47 -5.84 5.05 -5.75
N ALA A 48 -5.98 6.37 -5.90
CA ALA A 48 -4.89 7.24 -6.36
C ALA A 48 -3.66 7.15 -5.44
N LEU A 49 -3.87 7.23 -4.12
CA LEU A 49 -2.80 7.11 -3.13
C LEU A 49 -2.13 5.73 -3.17
N HIS A 50 -2.90 4.66 -3.26
CA HIS A 50 -2.36 3.30 -3.37
C HIS A 50 -1.55 3.11 -4.65
N THR A 51 -2.05 3.62 -5.79
CA THR A 51 -1.32 3.55 -7.06
C THR A 51 -0.02 4.34 -6.97
N ALA A 52 -0.04 5.57 -6.47
CA ALA A 52 1.17 6.37 -6.29
C ALA A 52 2.17 5.69 -5.35
N ALA A 53 1.71 5.20 -4.19
CA ALA A 53 2.54 4.51 -3.22
C ALA A 53 3.13 3.21 -3.80
N ASN A 54 2.36 2.44 -4.56
CA ASN A 54 2.85 1.21 -5.19
C ASN A 54 3.87 1.51 -6.28
N THR A 55 3.68 2.56 -7.08
CA THR A 55 4.65 2.99 -8.09
C THR A 55 5.97 3.44 -7.43
N LEU A 56 5.90 4.21 -6.34
CA LEU A 56 7.07 4.61 -5.57
C LEU A 56 7.79 3.41 -4.94
N LYS A 57 7.04 2.45 -4.39
CA LYS A 57 7.60 1.19 -3.88
C LYS A 57 8.27 0.37 -4.98
N ALA A 58 7.68 0.30 -6.17
CA ALA A 58 8.27 -0.38 -7.31
C ALA A 58 9.59 0.28 -7.73
N ALA A 59 9.62 1.61 -7.83
CA ALA A 59 10.84 2.37 -8.10
C ALA A 59 11.92 2.16 -7.02
N GLY A 60 11.54 2.19 -5.74
CA GLY A 60 12.42 1.86 -4.62
C GLY A 60 12.94 0.41 -4.67
N GLY A 61 12.11 -0.53 -5.13
CA GLY A 61 12.50 -1.93 -5.36
C GLY A 61 13.59 -2.07 -6.41
N VAL A 62 13.50 -1.32 -7.52
CA VAL A 62 14.56 -1.29 -8.56
C VAL A 62 15.86 -0.71 -7.99
N GLY A 63 15.79 0.39 -7.25
CA GLY A 63 16.97 0.95 -6.58
C GLY A 63 17.63 -0.04 -5.61
N LYS A 64 16.81 -0.75 -4.82
CA LYS A 64 17.29 -1.80 -3.91
C LYS A 64 17.94 -2.97 -4.64
N PHE A 65 17.39 -3.37 -5.79
CA PHE A 65 17.99 -4.41 -6.63
C PHE A 65 19.38 -4.00 -7.15
N ILE A 66 19.52 -2.78 -7.67
CA ILE A 66 20.81 -2.26 -8.15
C ILE A 66 21.81 -2.17 -7.00
N ALA A 67 21.41 -1.56 -5.88
CA ALA A 67 22.27 -1.43 -4.70
C ALA A 67 22.73 -2.80 -4.18
N SER A 68 21.83 -3.79 -4.12
CA SER A 68 22.16 -5.16 -3.70
C SER A 68 23.20 -5.81 -4.60
N ASN A 69 23.07 -5.65 -5.93
CA ASN A 69 24.04 -6.21 -6.86
C ASN A 69 25.42 -5.54 -6.75
N ILE A 70 25.46 -4.22 -6.58
CA ILE A 70 26.72 -3.48 -6.35
C ILE A 70 27.45 -4.04 -5.12
N VAL A 71 26.74 -4.28 -4.03
CA VAL A 71 27.33 -4.85 -2.80
C VAL A 71 27.92 -6.24 -3.07
N VAL A 72 27.20 -7.11 -3.77
CA VAL A 72 27.70 -8.45 -4.10
C VAL A 72 28.95 -8.39 -4.97
N ILE A 73 28.95 -7.53 -6.00
CA ILE A 73 30.11 -7.34 -6.88
C ILE A 73 31.30 -6.79 -6.08
N ALA A 74 31.07 -5.82 -5.19
CA ALA A 74 32.11 -5.25 -4.35
C ALA A 74 32.74 -6.30 -3.42
N LEU A 75 31.93 -7.20 -2.85
CA LEU A 75 32.42 -8.31 -2.03
C LEU A 75 33.27 -9.29 -2.84
N ILE A 76 32.83 -9.66 -4.04
CA ILE A 76 33.59 -10.56 -4.93
C ILE A 76 34.91 -9.90 -5.33
N ALA A 77 34.88 -8.65 -5.80
CA ALA A 77 36.07 -7.92 -6.21
C ALA A 77 37.06 -7.73 -5.04
N GLY A 78 36.55 -7.38 -3.86
CA GLY A 78 37.34 -7.27 -2.64
C GLY A 78 37.98 -8.61 -2.24
N GLY A 79 37.22 -9.71 -2.34
CA GLY A 79 37.72 -11.06 -2.09
C GLY A 79 38.83 -11.47 -3.05
N ILE A 80 38.63 -11.24 -4.36
CA ILE A 80 39.65 -11.51 -5.39
C ILE A 80 40.90 -10.67 -5.14
N TYR A 81 40.75 -9.37 -4.87
CA TYR A 81 41.88 -8.48 -4.59
C TYR A 81 42.64 -8.93 -3.34
N ALA A 82 41.94 -9.26 -2.25
CA ALA A 82 42.54 -9.76 -1.02
C ALA A 82 43.29 -11.08 -1.25
N TYR A 83 42.72 -11.98 -2.05
CA TYR A 83 43.34 -13.25 -2.42
C TYR A 83 44.61 -13.06 -3.26
N LEU A 84 44.56 -12.23 -4.31
CA LEU A 84 45.71 -11.90 -5.15
C LEU A 84 46.82 -11.21 -4.33
N GLN A 85 46.44 -10.30 -3.45
CA GLN A 85 47.37 -9.63 -2.54
C GLN A 85 48.02 -10.62 -1.55
N TYR A 86 47.26 -11.62 -1.10
CA TYR A 86 47.77 -12.69 -0.25
C TYR A 86 48.74 -13.61 -1.01
N GLN A 87 48.40 -14.05 -2.22
CA GLN A 87 49.29 -14.86 -3.07
C GLN A 87 50.57 -14.10 -3.45
N GLY A 88 50.47 -12.81 -3.81
CA GLY A 88 51.62 -11.97 -4.13
C GLY A 88 52.58 -11.76 -2.94
N ARG A 89 52.13 -12.04 -1.71
CA ARG A 89 52.97 -12.04 -0.50
C ARG A 89 53.60 -13.41 -0.22
N GLN A 90 53.00 -14.52 -0.66
CA GLN A 90 53.58 -15.85 -0.51
C GLN A 90 54.81 -16.09 -1.41
N GLY A 91 54.88 -15.42 -2.57
CA GLY A 91 56.04 -15.51 -3.48
C GLY A 91 57.22 -14.58 -3.14
N ARG A 92 57.12 -13.77 -2.08
CA ARG A 92 58.21 -12.90 -1.64
C ARG A 92 58.94 -13.56 -0.46
N PRO A 93 60.25 -13.87 -0.59
CA PRO A 93 61.01 -14.34 0.57
C PRO A 93 60.90 -13.26 1.66
N ALA A 94 60.56 -13.68 2.88
CA ALA A 94 60.50 -12.77 4.02
C ALA A 94 61.85 -12.05 4.12
N LYS A 95 61.87 -10.73 3.90
CA LYS A 95 63.03 -9.88 4.20
C LYS A 95 63.15 -9.76 5.71
N VAL A 96 63.61 -10.82 6.36
CA VAL A 96 64.20 -10.75 7.69
C VAL A 96 65.62 -10.22 7.49
N GLY A 97 65.83 -8.93 7.79
CA GLY A 97 67.14 -8.29 7.91
C GLY A 97 68.17 -8.61 6.82
N ASN A 98 68.24 -7.75 5.80
CA ASN A 98 69.35 -7.58 4.84
C ASN A 98 70.12 -8.81 4.26
N LYS A 99 69.65 -10.06 4.40
CA LYS A 99 70.30 -11.22 3.80
C LYS A 99 69.35 -11.97 2.87
N LYS A 100 69.71 -11.99 1.59
CA LYS A 100 69.21 -12.98 0.61
C LYS A 100 69.80 -14.33 1.02
N LEU A 101 68.95 -15.29 1.35
CA LEU A 101 69.32 -16.70 1.40
C LEU A 101 69.17 -17.25 -0.03
N ASN A 102 70.26 -17.82 -0.52
CA ASN A 102 70.43 -18.41 -1.84
C ASN A 102 69.89 -19.85 -1.83
#